data_AF-A0A821D7H6-F1
#
_entry.id   AF-A0A821D7H6-F1
#
_cell.length_a   1.000
_cell.length_b   1.000
_cell.length_c   1.000
_cell.angle_alpha   90.00
_cell.angle_beta   90.00
_cell.angle_gamma   90.00
#
_symmetry.space_group_name_H-M   'P 1'
#
loop_
_entity.id
_entity.type
_entity.pdbx_description
1 polymer ?
#
loop_
_entity_poly.entity_id
_entity_poly.type
_entity_poly.pdbx_seq_one_letter_code
_entity_poly.pdbx_strand_id
1 'polypeptide(L)'
;QLFQTIFPEQFITKFHFLLHAARNTSKYGPLKRQMNLRYEAKHHLLKQIANRCNNFINLPCTVSRRVQLRQCYELMDENTFKSYGISGKFREPRTTSFKKIIQNTLHDDHLFTYGEFIQC
;
A
#
# COMPACT_ATOMS: atom_id res chain seq x y z
N GLN A 1 25.66 -20.41 18.56
CA GLN A 1 25.78 -21.76 19.14
C GLN A 1 24.68 -22.06 20.16
N LEU A 2 24.25 -21.10 21.00
CA LEU A 2 23.15 -21.27 21.97
C LEU A 2 21.83 -21.86 21.39
N PHE A 3 21.48 -21.53 20.15
CA PHE A 3 20.25 -22.04 19.53
C PHE A 3 20.27 -23.57 19.30
N GLN A 4 21.41 -24.12 18.87
CA GLN A 4 21.55 -25.55 18.60
C GLN A 4 21.54 -26.39 19.88
N THR A 5 22.00 -25.81 21.00
CA THR A 5 21.94 -26.45 22.32
C THR A 5 20.52 -26.50 22.89
N ILE A 6 19.65 -25.55 22.54
CA ILE A 6 18.26 -25.50 23.02
C ILE A 6 17.31 -26.27 22.08
N PHE A 7 17.60 -26.27 20.77
CA PHE A 7 16.78 -26.92 19.74
C PHE A 7 17.64 -27.84 18.85
N PRO A 8 18.04 -29.02 19.34
CA PRO A 8 18.96 -29.92 18.64
C PRO A 8 18.37 -30.55 17.36
N GLU A 9 17.05 -30.71 17.30
CA GLU A 9 16.36 -31.50 16.25
C GLU A 9 15.62 -30.66 15.20
N GLN A 10 15.53 -29.33 15.36
CA GLN A 10 14.63 -28.49 14.57
C GLN A 10 15.34 -27.35 13.86
N PHE A 11 16.02 -27.68 12.76
CA PHE A 11 16.53 -26.67 11.83
C PHE A 11 15.51 -26.41 10.71
N ILE A 12 14.53 -25.55 10.99
CA ILE A 12 13.54 -25.13 9.98
C ILE A 12 14.21 -24.19 8.97
N THR A 13 13.85 -24.30 7.69
CA THR A 13 14.34 -23.46 6.59
C THR A 13 14.28 -21.95 6.88
N LYS A 14 13.30 -21.50 7.67
CA LYS A 14 13.18 -20.10 8.12
C LYS A 14 14.42 -19.61 8.89
N PHE A 15 15.00 -20.46 9.73
CA PHE A 15 16.21 -20.13 10.49
C PHE A 15 17.45 -20.13 9.60
N HIS A 16 17.52 -21.00 8.59
CA HIS A 16 18.59 -20.96 7.59
C HIS A 16 18.67 -19.59 6.89
N PHE A 17 17.53 -19.00 6.54
CA PHE A 17 17.49 -17.68 5.89
C PHE A 17 18.01 -16.54 6.78
N LEU A 18 17.98 -16.67 8.11
CA LEU A 18 18.54 -15.66 9.02
C LEU A 18 20.07 -15.56 8.91
N LEU A 19 20.76 -16.66 8.58
CA LEU A 19 22.21 -16.63 8.33
C LEU A 19 22.56 -15.71 7.16
N HIS A 20 21.69 -15.66 6.14
CA HIS A 20 21.87 -14.82 4.97
C HIS A 20 21.37 -13.37 5.18
N ALA A 21 20.67 -13.09 6.28
CA ALA A 21 20.04 -11.80 6.52
C ALA A 21 21.07 -10.65 6.58
N ALA A 22 22.22 -10.85 7.23
CA ALA A 22 23.27 -9.84 7.31
C ALA A 22 23.86 -9.52 5.92
N ARG A 23 24.19 -10.56 5.15
CA ARG A 23 24.69 -10.41 3.77
C ARG A 23 23.68 -9.70 2.87
N ASN A 24 22.41 -10.08 2.96
CA ASN A 24 21.35 -9.48 2.17
C ASN A 24 21.08 -8.02 2.59
N THR A 25 21.17 -7.71 3.89
CA THR A 25 21.03 -6.34 4.38
C THR A 25 22.16 -5.43 3.89
N SER A 26 23.39 -5.95 3.86
CA SER A 26 24.55 -5.22 3.34
C SER A 26 24.43 -4.96 1.84
N LYS A 27 23.97 -5.95 1.05
CA LYS A 27 23.86 -5.82 -0.41
C LYS A 27 22.66 -5.01 -0.89
N TYR A 28 21.50 -5.19 -0.25
CA TYR A 28 20.23 -4.65 -0.74
C TYR A 28 19.61 -3.60 0.18
N GLY A 29 20.27 -3.28 1.28
CA GLY A 29 19.75 -2.41 2.32
C GLY A 29 18.74 -3.11 3.24
N PRO A 30 17.95 -2.35 4.01
CA PRO A 30 17.09 -2.92 5.04
C PRO A 30 16.07 -3.93 4.49
N LEU A 31 16.11 -5.17 4.98
CA LEU A 31 15.21 -6.27 4.57
C LEU A 31 13.73 -5.93 4.73
N LYS A 32 13.38 -5.02 5.67
CA LYS A 32 12.02 -4.50 5.84
C LYS A 32 11.44 -3.93 4.54
N ARG A 33 12.27 -3.34 3.67
CA ARG A 33 11.83 -2.77 2.40
C ARG A 33 11.47 -3.85 1.36
N GLN A 34 12.01 -5.05 1.53
CA GLN A 34 11.82 -6.21 0.67
C GLN A 34 10.75 -7.19 1.20
N MET A 35 10.09 -6.88 2.33
CA MET A 35 9.08 -7.76 2.91
C MET A 35 7.81 -7.79 2.07
N ASN A 36 7.28 -9.00 1.88
CA ASN A 36 6.03 -9.21 1.14
C ASN A 36 4.79 -8.67 1.86
N LEU A 37 4.90 -8.34 3.15
CA LEU A 37 3.81 -7.74 3.94
C LEU A 37 3.21 -6.50 3.27
N ARG A 38 4.02 -5.68 2.60
CA ARG A 38 3.51 -4.49 1.88
C ARG A 38 2.61 -4.87 0.71
N TYR A 39 2.97 -5.92 -0.03
CA TYR A 39 2.17 -6.43 -1.13
C TYR A 39 0.86 -7.03 -0.60
N GLU A 40 0.91 -7.81 0.48
CA GLU A 40 -0.30 -8.37 1.11
C GLU A 40 -1.25 -7.29 1.64
N ALA A 41 -0.71 -6.26 2.30
CA ALA A 41 -1.51 -5.13 2.78
C ALA A 41 -2.22 -4.41 1.63
N LYS A 42 -1.53 -4.14 0.52
CA LYS A 42 -2.16 -3.54 -0.67
C LYS A 42 -3.17 -4.50 -1.30
N HIS A 43 -2.86 -5.79 -1.36
CA HIS A 43 -3.71 -6.82 -1.94
C HIS A 43 -5.04 -6.97 -1.18
N HIS A 44 -5.05 -6.79 0.15
CA HIS A 44 -6.28 -6.76 0.93
C HIS A 44 -7.28 -5.70 0.41
N LEU A 45 -6.81 -4.46 0.22
CA LEU A 45 -7.62 -3.38 -0.36
C LEU A 45 -8.11 -3.73 -1.77
N LEU A 46 -7.22 -4.28 -2.61
CA LEU A 46 -7.59 -4.67 -3.98
C LEU A 46 -8.70 -5.73 -4.00
N LYS A 47 -8.63 -6.72 -3.10
CA LYS A 47 -9.66 -7.76 -2.95
C LYS A 47 -11.00 -7.19 -2.50
N GLN A 48 -11.00 -6.24 -1.58
CA GLN A 48 -12.24 -5.57 -1.15
C GLN A 48 -12.90 -4.82 -2.31
N ILE A 49 -12.12 -4.06 -3.08
CA ILE A 49 -12.62 -3.35 -4.26
C ILE A 49 -13.15 -4.35 -5.29
N ALA A 50 -12.41 -5.45 -5.53
CA ALA A 50 -12.79 -6.47 -6.49
C ALA A 50 -14.10 -7.17 -6.11
N ASN A 51 -14.27 -7.54 -4.84
CA ASN A 51 -15.48 -8.21 -4.35
C ASN A 51 -16.71 -7.30 -4.39
N ARG A 52 -16.53 -5.98 -4.20
CA ARG A 52 -17.62 -4.99 -4.32
C ARG A 52 -17.91 -4.62 -5.77
N CYS A 53 -16.94 -4.81 -6.67
CA CYS A 53 -17.08 -4.49 -8.07
C CYS A 53 -17.70 -5.69 -8.79
N ASN A 54 -19.00 -5.60 -9.10
CA ASN A 54 -19.69 -6.61 -9.90
C ASN A 54 -19.26 -6.63 -11.39
N ASN A 55 -18.03 -6.18 -11.71
CA ASN A 55 -17.46 -6.20 -13.06
C ASN A 55 -16.37 -7.27 -13.16
N PHE A 56 -16.74 -8.44 -13.67
CA PHE A 56 -15.85 -9.59 -13.82
C PHE A 56 -15.15 -9.65 -15.19
N ILE A 57 -15.58 -8.85 -16.16
CA ILE A 57 -15.00 -8.83 -17.52
C ILE A 57 -13.67 -8.05 -17.49
N ASN A 58 -13.70 -6.83 -16.94
CA ASN A 58 -12.55 -5.92 -16.91
C ASN A 58 -12.20 -5.51 -15.48
N LEU A 59 -12.11 -6.50 -14.60
CA LEU A 59 -11.80 -6.31 -13.18
C LEU A 59 -10.47 -5.55 -12.96
N PRO A 60 -9.33 -5.89 -13.63
CA PRO A 60 -8.08 -5.19 -13.41
C PRO A 60 -8.14 -3.70 -13.79
N CYS A 61 -8.87 -3.36 -14.85
CA CYS A 61 -9.08 -1.98 -15.28
C CYS A 61 -9.88 -1.18 -14.24
N THR A 62 -10.93 -1.80 -13.70
CA THR A 62 -11.79 -1.14 -12.70
C THR A 62 -11.06 -0.94 -11.38
N VAL A 63 -10.34 -1.96 -10.91
CA VAL A 63 -9.55 -1.91 -9.68
C VAL A 63 -8.41 -0.89 -9.82
N SER A 64 -7.66 -0.90 -10.94
CA SER A 64 -6.54 0.02 -11.15
C SER A 64 -7.01 1.48 -11.21
N ARG A 65 -8.09 1.77 -11.93
CA ARG A 65 -8.70 3.10 -12.00
C ARG A 65 -9.10 3.61 -10.62
N ARG A 66 -9.79 2.78 -9.82
CA ARG A 66 -10.22 3.17 -8.47
C ARG A 66 -9.04 3.45 -7.54
N VAL A 67 -8.00 2.62 -7.59
CA VAL A 67 -6.80 2.82 -6.79
C VAL A 67 -6.05 4.10 -7.18
N GLN A 68 -5.93 4.37 -8.49
CA GLN A 68 -5.27 5.59 -8.98
C GLN A 68 -6.05 6.84 -8.59
N LEU A 69 -7.38 6.83 -8.73
CA LEU A 69 -8.22 7.95 -8.31
C LEU A 69 -8.09 8.23 -6.81
N ARG A 70 -8.08 7.19 -5.97
CA ARG A 70 -7.83 7.32 -4.53
C ARG A 70 -6.46 7.92 -4.24
N GLN A 71 -5.41 7.44 -4.90
CA GLN A 71 -4.05 7.98 -4.74
C GLN A 71 -4.00 9.46 -5.14
N CYS A 72 -4.62 9.83 -6.27
CA CYS A 72 -4.70 11.23 -6.68
C CYS A 72 -5.41 12.09 -5.63
N TYR A 73 -6.49 11.61 -5.04
CA TYR A 73 -7.21 12.32 -3.98
C TYR A 73 -6.36 12.52 -2.73
N GLU A 74 -5.71 11.47 -2.23
CA GLU A 74 -4.81 11.53 -1.05
C GLU A 74 -3.61 12.46 -1.30
N LEU A 75 -3.02 12.43 -2.50
CA LEU A 75 -1.90 13.30 -2.89
C LEU A 75 -2.31 14.75 -3.19
N MET A 76 -3.61 15.05 -3.30
CA MET A 76 -4.11 16.42 -3.46
C MET A 76 -4.36 17.14 -2.14
N ASP A 77 -4.40 16.41 -1.04
CA ASP A 77 -4.58 17.01 0.27
C ASP A 77 -3.23 17.47 0.83
N GLU A 78 -3.08 18.78 1.02
CA GLU A 78 -1.85 19.38 1.53
C GLU A 78 -1.51 18.91 2.96
N ASN A 79 -2.53 18.55 3.75
CA ASN A 79 -2.35 18.11 5.13
C ASN A 79 -1.69 16.73 5.18
N THR A 80 -1.87 15.92 4.14
CA THR A 80 -1.28 14.57 4.05
C THR A 80 0.24 14.64 4.00
N PHE A 81 0.85 15.65 3.39
CA PHE A 81 2.33 15.76 3.33
C PHE A 81 2.94 16.53 4.50
N LYS A 82 2.19 17.48 5.07
CA LYS A 82 2.63 18.25 6.26
C LYS A 82 2.87 17.32 7.45
N SER A 83 2.08 16.26 7.60
CA SER A 83 2.22 15.27 8.69
C SER A 83 3.53 14.45 8.63
N TYR A 84 4.10 14.24 7.44
CA TYR A 84 5.35 13.48 7.26
C TYR A 84 6.61 14.37 7.26
N GLY A 85 6.49 15.66 7.57
CA GLY A 85 7.64 16.57 7.63
C GLY A 85 8.31 16.83 6.27
N ILE A 86 7.63 16.55 5.16
CA ILE A 86 8.15 16.77 3.81
C ILE A 86 7.87 18.23 3.41
N SER A 87 8.88 19.09 3.52
CA SER A 87 8.81 20.50 3.11
C SER A 87 9.11 20.67 1.61
N GLY A 88 8.25 20.13 0.76
CA GLY A 88 8.27 20.40 -0.68
C GLY A 88 7.34 21.57 -1.04
N LYS A 89 7.74 22.42 -2.00
CA LYS A 89 6.79 23.35 -2.64
C LYS A 89 5.77 22.52 -3.41
N PHE A 90 4.51 22.51 -2.95
CA PHE A 90 3.43 21.86 -3.68
C PHE A 90 3.30 22.57 -5.02
N ARG A 91 3.46 21.82 -6.13
CA ARG A 91 3.18 22.37 -7.44
C ARG A 91 1.67 22.50 -7.51
N GLU A 92 1.17 23.73 -7.55
CA GLU A 92 -0.28 23.94 -7.57
C GLU A 92 -0.94 23.11 -8.68
N PRO A 93 -2.10 22.49 -8.41
CA PRO A 93 -2.79 21.69 -9.40
C PRO A 93 -3.06 22.56 -10.62
N ARG A 94 -2.76 22.05 -11.81
CA ARG A 94 -2.87 22.82 -13.07
C ARG A 94 -4.28 23.36 -13.34
N THR A 95 -5.30 22.85 -12.65
CA THR A 95 -6.70 23.31 -12.74
C THR A 95 -7.48 22.98 -11.47
N THR A 96 -8.21 23.96 -10.92
CA THR A 96 -9.23 23.78 -9.86
C THR A 96 -10.35 22.81 -10.27
N SER A 97 -10.56 22.66 -11.58
CA SER A 97 -11.50 21.71 -12.18
C SER A 97 -11.17 20.25 -11.86
N PHE A 98 -9.88 19.87 -11.84
CA PHE A 98 -9.48 18.46 -11.67
C PHE A 98 -9.84 17.90 -10.29
N LYS A 99 -9.70 18.71 -9.22
CA LYS A 99 -10.10 18.32 -7.86
C LYS A 99 -11.61 18.04 -7.78
N LYS A 100 -12.42 18.90 -8.39
CA LYS A 100 -13.89 18.73 -8.47
C LYS A 100 -14.27 17.50 -9.29
N ILE A 101 -13.60 17.25 -10.41
CA ILE A 101 -13.85 16.06 -11.25
C ILE A 101 -13.60 14.77 -10.46
N ILE A 102 -12.48 14.68 -9.75
CA ILE A 102 -12.19 13.51 -8.91
C ILE A 102 -13.22 13.38 -7.79
N GLN A 103 -13.54 14.46 -7.08
CA GLN A 103 -14.55 14.43 -6.01
C GLN A 103 -15.92 13.97 -6.50
N ASN A 104 -16.37 14.47 -7.66
CA ASN A 104 -17.64 14.04 -8.25
C ASN A 104 -17.59 12.57 -8.67
N THR A 105 -16.51 12.14 -9.33
CA THR A 105 -16.32 10.74 -9.73
C THR A 105 -16.28 9.80 -8.51
N LEU A 106 -15.74 10.26 -7.38
CA LEU A 106 -15.69 9.49 -6.13
C LEU A 106 -17.05 9.47 -5.41
N HIS A 107 -17.83 10.56 -5.49
CA HIS A 107 -19.17 10.63 -4.89
C HIS A 107 -20.20 9.78 -5.63
N ASP A 108 -20.08 9.67 -6.97
CA ASP A 108 -20.95 8.83 -7.80
C ASP A 108 -20.70 7.32 -7.56
N ASP A 109 -19.47 6.95 -7.18
CA ASP A 109 -19.16 5.61 -6.67
C ASP A 109 -19.63 5.49 -5.19
N HIS A 110 -20.92 5.16 -4.98
CA HIS A 110 -21.53 4.83 -3.65
C HIS A 110 -20.82 3.71 -2.84
N LEU A 111 -19.69 3.21 -3.32
CA LEU A 111 -18.85 2.20 -2.68
C LEU A 111 -17.70 2.80 -1.85
N PHE A 112 -17.46 4.11 -1.94
CA PHE A 112 -16.52 4.83 -1.07
C PHE A 112 -17.14 5.34 0.24
N THR A 113 -18.47 5.26 0.41
CA THR A 113 -19.19 5.85 1.56
C THR A 113 -19.19 5.02 2.84
N TYR A 114 -18.37 3.98 2.97
CA TYR A 114 -18.30 3.17 4.18
C TYR A 114 -16.91 3.26 4.82
N GLY A 115 -16.74 4.15 5.80
CA GLY A 115 -15.86 4.00 6.97
C GLY A 115 -14.36 3.65 6.80
N GLU A 116 -13.84 3.46 5.59
CA GLU A 116 -12.47 2.99 5.33
C GLU A 116 -11.42 4.11 5.40
N PHE A 117 -11.82 5.30 5.87
CA PHE A 117 -10.97 6.48 6.03
C PHE A 117 -10.32 6.61 7.41
N ILE A 118 -10.55 5.69 8.37
CA ILE A 118 -10.16 5.91 9.78
C ILE A 118 -9.08 4.94 10.32
N GLN A 119 -8.78 3.80 9.71
CA GLN A 119 -7.78 2.88 10.30
C GLN A 119 -6.84 2.25 9.28
N CYS A 120 -5.73 2.93 9.04
CA CYS A 120 -4.41 2.35 8.83
C CYS A 120 -3.40 3.17 9.61
#